data_AF-A0A3Q0JF91-F1
#
_entry.id   AF-A0A3Q0JF91-F1
#
_cell.length_a   1.000
_cell.length_b   1.000
_cell.length_c   1.000
_cell.angle_alpha   90.00
_cell.angle_beta   90.00
_cell.angle_gamma   90.00
#
_symmetry.space_group_name_H-M   'P 1'
#
loop_
_entity.id
_entity.type
_entity.pdbx_description
1 polymer ?
#
loop_
_entity_poly.entity_id
_entity_poly.type
_entity_poly.pdbx_seq_one_letter_code
_entity_poly.pdbx_strand_id
1 'polypeptide(L)'
;MSFMVLQTVIPLSSEEIELQANIYKNKHPGRIVMSTLRIPFIDETESWYYEAIMLCELYGGFFMQILLTPIVLPLVVFTNLAFSICLYQLTDTSSSLSKVRKCKFLFEIITLTLQYFFLNNSSEIMDDCNAMVCRSINSSHWQHCTLDTKRGLMSLLRICQRPNHLEFYGGVIIPSRDFFLKVIKIAYSFVNFIRCT
;
A
#
# COMPACT_ATOMS: atom_id res chain seq x y z
N MET A 1 -0.10 4.43 -4.00
CA MET A 1 -1.12 5.23 -3.31
C MET A 1 -0.57 5.72 -1.96
N SER A 2 0.21 6.81 -1.93
CA SER A 2 0.75 7.35 -0.66
C SER A 2 1.02 8.85 -0.67
N PHE A 3 0.45 9.60 -1.62
CA PHE A 3 0.55 11.07 -1.64
C PHE A 3 -0.67 11.79 -1.03
N MET A 4 -1.68 11.04 -0.56
CA MET A 4 -3.00 11.60 -0.29
C MET A 4 -3.25 12.04 1.15
N VAL A 5 -2.32 11.76 2.09
CA VAL A 5 -2.57 11.90 3.54
C VAL A 5 -1.95 13.15 4.17
N LEU A 6 -1.07 13.91 3.50
CA LEU A 6 -0.21 14.87 4.20
C LEU A 6 -0.63 16.36 4.17
N GLN A 7 -1.86 16.71 3.80
CA GLN A 7 -2.26 18.14 3.64
C GLN A 7 -3.48 18.61 4.45
N THR A 8 -3.96 17.85 5.43
CA THR A 8 -5.24 18.10 6.12
C THR A 8 -5.16 18.91 7.43
N VAL A 9 -4.16 19.77 7.65
CA VAL A 9 -3.97 20.40 8.99
C VAL A 9 -3.76 21.92 8.99
N ILE A 10 -4.19 22.65 7.96
CA ILE A 10 -4.24 24.12 8.05
C ILE A 10 -5.70 24.54 8.26
N PRO A 11 -6.10 24.97 9.48
CA PRO A 11 -7.44 25.51 9.71
C PRO A 11 -7.63 26.76 8.86
N LEU A 12 -8.63 26.75 7.99
CA LEU A 12 -9.03 27.91 7.20
C LEU A 12 -9.54 29.01 8.12
N SER A 13 -9.20 30.26 7.79
CA SER A 13 -9.68 31.43 8.52
C SER A 13 -11.18 31.66 8.27
N SER A 14 -11.87 32.32 9.20
CA SER A 14 -13.32 32.61 9.09
C SER A 14 -13.65 33.41 7.81
N GLU A 15 -12.76 34.32 7.39
CA GLU A 15 -12.91 35.09 6.16
C GLU A 15 -12.81 34.21 4.90
N GLU A 16 -11.90 33.24 4.88
CA GLU A 16 -11.80 32.28 3.77
C GLU A 16 -13.02 31.36 3.69
N ILE A 17 -13.59 30.99 4.84
CA ILE A 17 -14.82 30.18 4.91
C ILE A 17 -16.00 30.97 4.33
N GLU A 18 -16.15 32.25 4.67
CA GLU A 18 -17.21 33.11 4.13
C GLU A 18 -17.02 33.38 2.63
N LEU A 19 -15.79 33.67 2.21
CA LEU A 19 -15.46 33.86 0.78
C LEU A 19 -15.81 32.60 -0.02
N GLN A 20 -15.46 31.42 0.49
CA GLN A 20 -15.80 30.15 -0.14
C GLN A 20 -17.31 29.89 -0.14
N ALA A 21 -18.00 30.13 0.97
CA ALA A 21 -19.45 29.98 1.03
C ALA A 21 -20.15 30.85 -0.03
N ASN A 22 -19.63 32.05 -0.28
CA ASN A 22 -20.17 32.99 -1.27
C ASN A 22 -19.85 32.57 -2.72
N ILE A 23 -18.63 32.09 -2.98
CA ILE A 23 -18.22 31.61 -4.32
C ILE A 23 -18.95 30.32 -4.71
N TYR A 24 -19.06 29.37 -3.77
CA TYR A 24 -19.57 28.02 -4.06
C TYR A 24 -21.06 27.84 -3.72
N LYS A 25 -21.70 28.84 -3.09
CA LYS A 25 -23.10 28.77 -2.64
C LYS A 25 -23.40 27.53 -1.78
N ASN A 26 -22.46 27.15 -0.92
CA ASN A 26 -22.58 25.95 -0.08
C ASN A 26 -23.78 26.06 0.85
N LYS A 27 -24.60 25.00 0.91
CA LYS A 27 -25.85 24.97 1.67
C LYS A 27 -25.61 24.91 3.19
N HIS A 28 -24.50 24.29 3.61
CA HIS A 28 -24.11 24.17 5.02
C HIS A 28 -22.61 24.48 5.25
N PRO A 29 -22.20 25.76 5.28
CA PRO A 29 -20.79 26.17 5.36
C PRO A 29 -20.05 25.71 6.64
N GLY A 30 -20.78 25.33 7.70
CA GLY A 30 -20.19 24.77 8.92
C GLY A 30 -19.90 23.26 8.87
N ARG A 31 -20.23 22.57 7.78
CA ARG A 31 -20.07 21.10 7.63
C ARG A 31 -18.99 20.71 6.61
N ILE A 32 -17.94 21.52 6.49
CA ILE A 32 -16.86 21.25 5.54
C ILE A 32 -15.89 20.26 6.19
N VAL A 33 -15.73 19.09 5.58
CA VAL A 33 -14.67 18.14 5.94
C VAL A 33 -13.42 18.47 5.14
N MET A 34 -12.26 18.49 5.77
CA MET A 34 -10.98 18.70 5.08
C MET A 34 -10.62 17.49 4.20
N SER A 35 -11.18 17.44 2.99
CA SER A 35 -10.70 16.59 1.89
C SER A 35 -9.72 17.39 1.03
N THR A 36 -8.59 16.78 0.67
CA THR A 36 -7.61 17.34 -0.28
C THR A 36 -8.09 17.30 -1.73
N LEU A 37 -9.12 16.50 -2.03
CA LEU A 37 -9.67 16.36 -3.38
C LEU A 37 -10.98 17.14 -3.48
N ARG A 38 -10.91 18.37 -4.03
CA ARG A 38 -12.08 19.16 -4.37
C ARG A 38 -12.56 18.80 -5.76
N ILE A 39 -13.71 18.15 -5.86
CA ILE A 39 -14.32 17.82 -7.14
C ILE A 39 -15.22 19.00 -7.54
N PRO A 40 -14.97 19.67 -8.67
CA PRO A 40 -15.84 20.76 -9.10
C PRO A 40 -17.28 20.25 -9.28
N PHE A 41 -18.26 21.07 -8.91
CA PHE A 41 -19.70 20.80 -9.02
C PHE A 41 -20.33 19.83 -7.99
N ILE A 42 -19.58 19.41 -6.96
CA ILE A 42 -20.12 18.56 -5.89
C ILE A 42 -20.18 19.33 -4.57
N ASP A 43 -21.36 19.34 -3.93
CA ASP A 43 -21.55 19.92 -2.61
C ASP A 43 -21.03 18.94 -1.54
N GLU A 44 -19.85 19.24 -1.01
CA GLU A 44 -19.20 18.46 0.06
C GLU A 44 -20.02 18.46 1.36
N THR A 45 -21.06 19.28 1.49
CA THR A 45 -21.85 19.36 2.73
C THR A 45 -22.97 18.31 2.85
N GLU A 46 -23.24 17.58 1.77
CA GLU A 46 -24.29 16.57 1.70
C GLU A 46 -23.74 15.17 2.07
N SER A 47 -24.44 14.44 2.95
CA SER A 47 -23.93 13.18 3.53
C SER A 47 -23.78 12.05 2.51
N TRP A 48 -24.65 12.00 1.49
CA TRP A 48 -24.66 10.96 0.47
C TRP A 48 -23.36 10.93 -0.36
N TYR A 49 -22.66 12.06 -0.48
CA TYR A 49 -21.40 12.15 -1.20
C TYR A 49 -20.31 11.31 -0.53
N TYR A 50 -20.23 11.37 0.80
CA TYR A 50 -19.28 10.58 1.57
C TYR A 50 -19.60 9.08 1.52
N GLU A 51 -20.89 8.75 1.57
CA GLU A 51 -21.35 7.37 1.39
C GLU A 51 -20.96 6.86 -0.01
N ALA A 52 -21.12 7.70 -1.05
CA ALA A 52 -20.76 7.37 -2.42
C ALA A 52 -19.23 7.21 -2.61
N ILE A 53 -18.41 8.11 -2.06
CA ILE A 53 -16.95 7.97 -2.08
C ILE A 53 -16.52 6.70 -1.36
N MET A 54 -17.02 6.48 -0.15
CA MET A 54 -16.68 5.30 0.65
C MET A 54 -17.09 4.01 -0.07
N LEU A 55 -18.28 3.96 -0.67
CA LEU A 55 -18.72 2.84 -1.50
C LEU A 55 -17.83 2.66 -2.73
N CYS A 56 -17.40 3.74 -3.38
CA CYS A 56 -16.52 3.70 -4.54
C CYS A 56 -15.12 3.20 -4.18
N GLU A 57 -14.54 3.66 -3.06
CA GLU A 57 -13.26 3.18 -2.54
C GLU A 57 -13.34 1.72 -2.12
N LEU A 58 -14.43 1.31 -1.46
CA LEU A 58 -14.64 -0.07 -1.03
C LEU A 58 -14.85 -0.99 -2.23
N TYR A 59 -15.65 -0.58 -3.21
CA TYR A 59 -15.86 -1.32 -4.46
C TYR A 59 -14.58 -1.37 -5.31
N GLY A 60 -13.86 -0.26 -5.42
CA GLY A 60 -12.58 -0.17 -6.12
C GLY A 60 -11.51 -1.05 -5.49
N GLY A 61 -11.38 -1.00 -4.16
CA GLY A 61 -10.48 -1.88 -3.40
C GLY A 61 -10.82 -3.36 -3.58
N PHE A 62 -12.10 -3.71 -3.48
CA PHE A 62 -12.59 -5.07 -3.69
C PHE A 62 -12.35 -5.56 -5.13
N PHE A 63 -12.63 -4.72 -6.14
CA PHE A 63 -12.37 -5.01 -7.55
C PHE A 63 -10.88 -5.21 -7.82
N MET A 64 -10.02 -4.35 -7.29
CA MET A 64 -8.57 -4.49 -7.41
C MET A 64 -8.07 -5.76 -6.73
N GLN A 65 -8.62 -6.13 -5.57
CA GLN A 65 -8.28 -7.37 -4.88
C GLN A 65 -8.69 -8.61 -5.69
N ILE A 66 -9.91 -8.63 -6.25
CA ILE A 66 -10.36 -9.71 -7.14
C ILE A 66 -9.48 -9.83 -8.38
N LEU A 67 -9.08 -8.69 -8.97
CA LEU A 67 -8.24 -8.66 -10.16
C LEU A 67 -6.80 -9.11 -9.89
N LEU A 68 -6.19 -8.65 -8.77
CA LEU A 68 -4.81 -8.97 -8.44
C LEU A 68 -4.64 -10.40 -7.91
N THR A 69 -5.57 -10.89 -7.08
CA THR A 69 -5.45 -12.19 -6.40
C THR A 69 -5.04 -13.34 -7.34
N PRO A 70 -5.70 -13.59 -8.49
CA PRO A 70 -5.33 -14.69 -9.38
C PRO A 70 -3.94 -14.50 -10.03
N ILE A 71 -3.40 -13.29 -10.05
CA ILE A 71 -2.10 -12.97 -10.66
C ILE A 71 -0.96 -13.20 -9.67
N VAL A 72 -1.19 -13.01 -8.36
CA VAL A 72 -0.14 -13.08 -7.34
C VAL A 72 0.48 -14.47 -7.21
N LEU A 73 -0.32 -15.54 -7.22
CA LEU A 73 0.23 -16.89 -7.11
C LEU A 73 1.15 -17.26 -8.30
N PRO A 74 0.71 -17.09 -9.57
CA PRO A 74 1.61 -17.23 -10.71
C PRO A 74 2.86 -16.36 -10.60
N LEU A 75 2.71 -15.09 -10.19
CA LEU A 75 3.84 -14.19 -10.01
C LEU A 75 4.87 -14.77 -9.03
N VAL A 76 4.45 -15.20 -7.84
CA VAL A 76 5.34 -15.82 -6.83
C VAL A 76 6.05 -17.04 -7.39
N VAL A 77 5.33 -17.93 -8.09
CA VAL A 77 5.90 -19.15 -8.68
C VAL A 77 6.91 -18.82 -9.78
N PHE A 78 6.54 -17.95 -10.72
CA PHE A 78 7.43 -17.55 -11.82
C PHE A 78 8.65 -16.79 -11.32
N THR A 79 8.51 -15.93 -10.31
CA THR A 79 9.64 -15.23 -9.69
C THR A 79 10.61 -16.22 -9.01
N ASN A 80 10.10 -17.23 -8.29
CA ASN A 80 10.94 -18.28 -7.70
C ASN A 80 11.69 -19.10 -8.77
N LEU A 81 11.02 -19.47 -9.85
CA LEU A 81 11.64 -20.17 -10.98
C LEU A 81 12.69 -19.29 -11.66
N ALA A 82 12.40 -18.01 -11.89
CA ALA A 82 13.33 -17.06 -12.49
C ALA A 82 14.58 -16.86 -11.63
N PHE A 83 14.43 -16.69 -10.31
CA PHE A 83 15.55 -16.63 -9.37
C PHE A 83 16.39 -17.91 -9.43
N SER A 84 15.74 -19.07 -9.40
CA SER A 84 16.41 -20.37 -9.43
C SER A 84 17.21 -20.57 -10.72
N ILE A 85 16.62 -20.26 -11.87
CA ILE A 85 17.28 -20.36 -13.18
C ILE A 85 18.44 -19.38 -13.27
N CYS A 86 18.26 -18.12 -12.88
CA CYS A 86 19.33 -17.12 -12.92
C CYS A 86 20.49 -17.51 -12.01
N LEU A 87 20.22 -17.94 -10.78
CA LEU A 87 21.23 -18.42 -9.84
C LEU A 87 21.95 -19.67 -10.36
N TYR A 88 21.22 -20.63 -10.93
CA TYR A 88 21.81 -21.82 -11.53
C TYR A 88 22.76 -21.45 -12.68
N GLN A 89 22.32 -20.63 -13.63
CA GLN A 89 23.12 -20.22 -14.80
C GLN A 89 24.35 -19.37 -14.40
N LEU A 90 24.27 -18.62 -13.30
CA LEU A 90 25.41 -17.85 -12.78
C LEU A 90 26.41 -18.72 -12.01
N THR A 91 25.95 -19.79 -11.37
CA THR A 91 26.77 -20.65 -10.50
C THR A 91 27.30 -21.90 -11.19
N ASP A 92 26.67 -22.32 -12.29
CA ASP A 92 27.15 -23.40 -13.13
C ASP A 92 28.51 -23.03 -13.75
N THR A 93 29.53 -23.76 -13.31
CA THR A 93 30.92 -23.56 -13.72
C THR A 93 31.25 -24.38 -14.97
N SER A 94 30.39 -25.34 -15.34
CA SER A 94 30.62 -26.29 -16.44
C SER A 94 30.22 -25.72 -17.80
N SER A 95 29.22 -24.83 -17.86
CA SER A 95 28.78 -24.20 -19.10
C SER A 95 29.65 -23.00 -19.48
N SER A 96 30.21 -23.02 -20.70
CA SER A 96 30.94 -21.90 -21.30
C SER A 96 29.99 -20.78 -21.76
N LEU A 97 29.17 -20.27 -20.84
CA LEU A 97 28.29 -19.12 -21.12
C LEU A 97 29.13 -17.90 -21.49
N SER A 98 28.74 -17.24 -22.59
CA SER A 98 29.38 -16.00 -23.02
C SER A 98 29.27 -14.92 -21.93
N LYS A 99 30.28 -14.03 -21.85
CA LYS A 99 30.31 -12.94 -20.87
C LYS A 99 29.05 -12.07 -20.93
N VAL A 100 28.51 -11.85 -22.14
CA VAL A 100 27.27 -11.09 -22.36
C VAL A 100 26.06 -11.78 -21.71
N ARG A 101 25.94 -13.11 -21.82
CA ARG A 101 24.84 -13.86 -21.18
C ARG A 101 24.94 -13.81 -19.66
N LYS A 102 26.14 -13.96 -19.09
CA LYS A 102 26.36 -13.83 -17.64
C LYS A 102 25.97 -12.44 -17.14
N CYS A 103 26.36 -11.39 -17.87
CA CYS A 103 25.97 -10.02 -17.57
C CYS A 103 24.45 -9.84 -17.61
N LYS A 104 23.78 -10.38 -18.62
CA LYS A 104 22.30 -10.36 -18.72
C LYS A 104 21.63 -11.01 -17.51
N PHE A 105 22.05 -12.22 -17.12
CA PHE A 105 21.48 -12.89 -15.94
C PHE A 105 21.75 -12.13 -14.64
N LEU A 106 22.90 -11.45 -14.52
CA LEU A 106 23.22 -10.62 -13.37
C LEU A 106 22.34 -9.37 -13.30
N PHE A 107 22.05 -8.72 -14.42
CA PHE A 107 21.07 -7.62 -14.44
C PHE A 107 19.65 -8.10 -14.14
N GLU A 108 19.27 -9.26 -14.67
CA GLU A 108 17.95 -9.85 -14.43
C GLU A 108 17.73 -10.15 -12.94
N ILE A 109 18.70 -10.81 -12.29
CA ILE A 109 18.59 -11.14 -10.86
C ILE A 109 18.54 -9.89 -9.98
N ILE A 110 19.32 -8.85 -10.30
CA ILE A 110 19.26 -7.56 -9.58
C ILE A 110 17.88 -6.92 -9.75
N THR A 111 17.38 -6.88 -10.99
CA THR A 111 16.08 -6.27 -11.30
C THR A 111 14.94 -7.00 -10.59
N LEU A 112 14.92 -8.34 -10.66
CA LEU A 112 13.94 -9.17 -9.93
C LEU A 112 14.03 -8.95 -8.42
N THR A 113 15.25 -8.88 -7.87
CA THR A 113 15.46 -8.62 -6.44
C THR A 113 14.88 -7.27 -6.04
N LEU A 114 15.15 -6.21 -6.80
CA LEU A 114 14.67 -4.86 -6.52
C LEU A 114 13.14 -4.77 -6.64
N GLN A 115 12.56 -5.31 -7.71
CA GLN A 115 11.11 -5.31 -7.91
C GLN A 115 10.38 -6.05 -6.79
N TYR A 116 10.86 -7.26 -6.47
CA TYR A 116 10.24 -8.08 -5.44
C TYR A 116 10.43 -7.48 -4.06
N PHE A 117 11.62 -6.95 -3.76
CA PHE A 117 11.86 -6.21 -2.52
C PHE A 117 10.94 -4.99 -2.39
N PHE A 118 10.77 -4.20 -3.46
CA PHE A 118 9.92 -3.02 -3.44
C PHE A 118 8.45 -3.37 -3.14
N LEU A 119 7.92 -4.45 -3.72
CA LEU A 119 6.57 -4.93 -3.45
C LEU A 119 6.39 -5.31 -1.97
N ASN A 120 7.28 -6.17 -1.46
CA ASN A 120 7.24 -6.62 -0.06
C ASN A 120 7.44 -5.46 0.92
N ASN A 121 8.37 -4.54 0.61
CA ASN A 121 8.63 -3.38 1.45
C ASN A 121 7.47 -2.38 1.44
N SER A 122 6.75 -2.23 0.32
CA SER A 122 5.56 -1.36 0.26
C SER A 122 4.43 -1.87 1.14
N SER A 123 4.26 -3.19 1.23
CA SER A 123 3.30 -3.83 2.13
C SER A 123 3.64 -3.61 3.61
N GLU A 124 4.93 -3.63 3.97
CA GLU A 124 5.40 -3.31 5.32
C GLU A 124 5.18 -1.83 5.66
N ILE A 125 5.54 -0.93 4.74
CA ILE A 125 5.34 0.52 4.93
C ILE A 125 3.85 0.83 5.13
N MET A 126 2.95 0.12 4.42
CA MET A 126 1.51 0.31 4.56
C MET A 126 1.02 -0.02 5.99
N ASP A 127 1.56 -1.07 6.59
CA ASP A 127 1.24 -1.44 7.98
C ASP A 127 1.88 -0.46 8.98
N ASP A 128 3.14 -0.07 8.74
CA ASP A 128 3.84 0.94 9.54
C ASP A 128 3.09 2.29 9.54
N CYS A 129 2.52 2.70 8.41
CA CYS A 129 1.70 3.91 8.31
C CYS A 129 0.47 3.85 9.23
N ASN A 130 -0.22 2.71 9.29
CA ASN A 130 -1.35 2.51 10.20
C ASN A 130 -0.90 2.61 11.67
N ALA A 131 0.24 2.01 12.00
CA ALA A 131 0.83 2.12 13.33
C ALA A 131 1.20 3.58 13.68
N MET A 132 1.75 4.33 12.71
CA MET A 132 2.09 5.75 12.87
C MET A 132 0.85 6.62 13.10
N VAL A 133 -0.26 6.35 12.40
CA VAL A 133 -1.54 7.04 12.63
C VAL A 133 -2.04 6.76 14.04
N CYS A 134 -2.03 5.49 14.47
CA CYS A 134 -2.43 5.12 15.84
C CYS A 134 -1.58 5.84 16.90
N ARG A 135 -0.25 5.87 16.71
CA ARG A 135 0.67 6.60 17.60
C ARG A 135 0.37 8.09 17.62
N SER A 136 0.16 8.70 16.45
CA SER A 136 -0.14 10.13 16.32
C SER A 136 -1.44 10.52 17.03
N ILE A 137 -2.49 9.70 16.90
CA ILE A 137 -3.75 9.90 17.63
C ILE A 137 -3.51 9.78 19.14
N ASN A 138 -2.80 8.74 19.59
CA ASN A 138 -2.54 8.53 21.01
C ASN A 138 -1.65 9.61 21.64
N SER A 139 -0.69 10.17 20.89
CA SER A 139 0.16 11.28 21.34
C SER A 139 -0.51 12.64 21.25
N SER A 140 -1.69 12.73 20.64
CA SER A 140 -2.44 13.98 20.53
C SER A 140 -3.27 14.26 21.79
N HIS A 141 -3.60 15.52 22.01
CA HIS A 141 -4.50 15.95 23.09
C HIS A 141 -6.00 15.71 22.75
N TRP A 142 -6.32 14.59 22.10
CA TRP A 142 -7.68 14.27 21.63
C TRP A 142 -8.73 14.26 22.75
N GLN A 143 -8.30 14.09 24.01
CA GLN A 143 -9.12 14.17 25.21
C GLN A 143 -9.78 15.56 25.39
N HIS A 144 -9.17 16.62 24.86
CA HIS A 144 -9.69 17.99 24.92
C HIS A 144 -10.51 18.37 23.69
N CYS A 145 -10.62 17.50 22.68
CA CYS A 145 -11.43 17.76 21.49
C CYS A 145 -12.94 17.66 21.78
N THR A 146 -13.74 18.20 20.84
CA THR A 146 -15.21 18.10 20.87
C THR A 146 -15.67 16.64 20.75
N LEU A 147 -16.91 16.36 21.16
CA LEU A 147 -17.48 15.01 21.14
C LEU A 147 -17.49 14.41 19.72
N ASP A 148 -17.78 15.24 18.72
CA ASP A 148 -17.83 14.80 17.31
C ASP A 148 -16.45 14.43 16.78
N THR A 149 -15.43 15.25 17.08
CA THR A 149 -14.03 14.93 16.73
C THR A 149 -13.57 13.65 17.41
N LYS A 150 -13.93 13.45 18.69
CA LYS A 150 -13.62 12.21 19.42
C LYS A 150 -14.24 10.98 18.75
N ARG A 151 -15.49 11.06 18.31
CA ARG A 151 -16.16 9.95 17.59
C ARG A 151 -15.46 9.63 16.27
N GLY A 152 -15.10 10.66 15.49
CA GLY A 152 -14.34 10.48 14.25
C GLY A 152 -12.98 9.82 14.47
N LEU A 153 -12.22 10.30 15.46
CA LEU A 153 -10.94 9.73 15.84
C LEU A 153 -11.06 8.27 16.31
N MET A 154 -12.09 7.92 17.08
CA MET A 154 -12.32 6.54 17.52
C MET A 154 -12.65 5.60 16.36
N SER A 155 -13.41 6.07 15.36
CA SER A 155 -13.65 5.30 14.14
C SER A 155 -12.37 5.09 13.34
N LEU A 156 -11.57 6.14 13.16
CA LEU A 156 -10.27 6.06 12.49
C LEU A 156 -9.30 5.12 13.23
N LEU A 157 -9.23 5.23 14.55
CA LEU A 157 -8.37 4.39 15.39
C LEU A 157 -8.76 2.90 15.25
N ARG A 158 -10.06 2.58 15.22
CA ARG A 158 -10.51 1.18 14.99
C ARG A 158 -10.11 0.64 13.62
N ILE A 159 -10.06 1.49 12.60
CA ILE A 159 -9.63 1.10 11.25
C ILE A 159 -8.11 0.89 11.24
N CYS A 160 -7.34 1.85 11.75
CA CYS A 160 -5.88 1.81 11.75
C CYS A 160 -5.28 0.77 12.71
N GLN A 161 -6.03 0.32 13.73
CA GLN A 161 -5.59 -0.74 14.64
C GLN A 161 -5.59 -2.13 14.00
N ARG A 162 -6.24 -2.31 12.85
CA ARG A 162 -6.19 -3.57 12.11
C ARG A 162 -4.89 -3.63 11.31
N PRO A 163 -4.19 -4.78 11.32
CA PRO A 163 -3.03 -4.97 10.46
C PRO A 163 -3.48 -4.74 9.02
N ASN A 164 -2.73 -3.90 8.31
CA ASN A 164 -3.00 -3.53 6.93
C ASN A 164 -1.81 -3.93 6.07
N HIS A 165 -1.41 -5.19 6.23
CA HIS A 165 -0.55 -5.84 5.26
C HIS A 165 -1.38 -6.19 4.03
N LEU A 166 -0.73 -6.23 2.87
CA LEU A 166 -1.33 -6.85 1.70
C LEU A 166 -1.49 -8.34 1.99
N GLU A 167 -2.70 -8.87 1.90
CA GLU A 167 -2.94 -10.30 2.10
C GLU A 167 -3.62 -10.88 0.86
N PHE A 168 -3.03 -11.94 0.32
CA PHE A 168 -3.60 -12.69 -0.78
C PHE A 168 -4.00 -14.10 -0.33
N TYR A 169 -5.07 -14.62 -0.93
CA TYR A 169 -5.61 -15.95 -0.63
C TYR A 169 -5.93 -16.16 0.86
N GLY A 170 -6.49 -15.15 1.53
CA GLY A 170 -6.89 -15.25 2.94
C GLY A 170 -5.70 -15.36 3.91
N GLY A 171 -4.57 -14.72 3.59
CA GLY A 171 -3.38 -14.70 4.44
C GLY A 171 -2.35 -15.79 4.14
N VAL A 172 -2.55 -16.61 3.10
CA VAL A 172 -1.55 -17.61 2.66
C VAL A 172 -0.30 -16.91 2.12
N ILE A 173 -0.48 -15.81 1.39
CA ILE A 173 0.63 -14.99 0.88
C ILE A 173 0.53 -13.60 1.49
N ILE A 174 1.47 -13.32 2.38
CA ILE A 174 1.66 -12.01 3.00
C ILE A 174 3.03 -11.51 2.51
N PRO A 175 3.09 -10.58 1.55
CA PRO A 175 4.32 -10.03 1.05
C PRO A 175 4.91 -9.14 2.15
N SER A 176 5.81 -9.72 2.92
CA SER A 176 6.59 -9.10 3.99
C SER A 176 8.07 -9.20 3.66
N ARG A 177 8.92 -8.47 4.37
CA ARG A 177 10.38 -8.65 4.24
C ARG A 177 10.81 -10.07 4.59
N ASP A 178 10.13 -10.72 5.54
CA ASP A 178 10.36 -12.12 5.88
C ASP A 178 9.96 -13.06 4.73
N PHE A 179 8.82 -12.82 4.08
CA PHE A 179 8.39 -13.57 2.91
C PHE A 179 9.39 -13.46 1.74
N PHE A 180 9.90 -12.26 1.47
CA PHE A 180 10.97 -12.03 0.50
C PHE A 180 12.22 -12.89 0.77
N LEU A 181 12.69 -12.91 2.02
CA LEU A 181 13.86 -13.72 2.40
C LEU A 181 13.60 -15.23 2.25
N LYS A 182 12.39 -15.70 2.58
CA LYS A 182 11.99 -17.09 2.37
C LYS A 182 12.05 -17.49 0.90
N VAL A 183 11.55 -16.63 0.00
CA VAL A 183 11.60 -16.85 -1.45
C VAL A 183 13.03 -16.98 -1.96
N ILE A 184 13.93 -16.07 -1.57
CA ILE A 184 15.34 -16.15 -1.97
C ILE A 184 16.00 -17.42 -1.40
N LYS A 185 15.71 -17.77 -0.15
CA LYS A 185 16.24 -18.98 0.50
C LYS A 185 15.79 -20.25 -0.21
N ILE A 186 14.53 -20.32 -0.63
CA ILE A 186 13.98 -21.45 -1.41
C ILE A 186 14.71 -21.55 -2.75
N ALA A 187 14.84 -20.46 -3.49
CA ALA A 187 15.54 -20.46 -4.78
C ALA A 187 17.01 -20.90 -4.63
N TYR A 188 17.72 -20.39 -3.62
CA TYR A 188 19.10 -20.80 -3.32
C TYR A 188 19.21 -22.29 -2.93
N SER A 189 18.30 -22.78 -2.07
CA SER A 189 18.27 -24.18 -1.64
C SER A 189 18.00 -25.13 -2.81
N PHE A 190 17.10 -24.72 -3.72
CA PHE A 190 16.79 -25.47 -4.94
C PHE A 190 18.01 -25.59 -5.86
N VAL A 191 18.74 -24.49 -6.08
CA VAL A 191 19.98 -24.52 -6.87
C VAL A 191 21.04 -25.43 -6.25
N ASN A 192 21.21 -25.37 -4.92
CA ASN A 192 22.13 -26.26 -4.22
C ASN A 192 21.72 -27.73 -4.36
N PHE A 193 20.42 -28.04 -4.25
CA PHE A 193 19.91 -29.39 -4.45
C PHE A 193 20.22 -29.93 -5.84
N ILE A 194 19.97 -29.14 -6.90
CA ILE A 194 20.29 -29.52 -8.27
C ILE A 194 21.78 -29.78 -8.44
N ARG A 195 22.65 -28.95 -7.85
CA ARG A 195 24.11 -29.12 -7.97
C ARG A 195 24.65 -30.34 -7.23
N CYS A 196 23.95 -30.81 -6.21
CA CYS A 196 24.33 -32.01 -5.45
C CYS A 196 23.86 -33.32 -6.09
N THR A 197 22.98 -33.25 -7.10
CA THR A 197 22.47 -34.40 -7.85
C THR A 197 23.29 -34.59 -9.12
#